data_AF-A0A9P5X9L0-F1
#
_entry.id   AF-A0A9P5X9L0-F1
#
_cell.length_a   1.000
_cell.length_b   1.000
_cell.length_c   1.000
_cell.angle_alpha   90.00
_cell.angle_beta   90.00
_cell.angle_gamma   90.00
#
_symmetry.space_group_name_H-M   'P 1'
#
loop_
_entity.id
_entity.type
_entity.pdbx_description
1 polymer ?
#
loop_
_entity_poly.entity_id
_entity_poly.type
_entity_poly.pdbx_seq_one_letter_code
_entity_poly.pdbx_strand_id
1 'polypeptide(L)'
;MTLNHTLVVLFDILVLVAVILLLCTLLPAVFSKNVHRSVGWYNLMITWLVYSLSYGLLVGRQVESIEPPLGLCLFQTLLIYAVPALVSVSMVCYNIEFYLIISGLRYSNPRQPSFSRAFWLVATPWLVFLMIVLEVLLLVFPGKQLRLVSLAANNFYCHLKNLVPVQVTASVCVCAAVILIPLEVWTGFMMYRNWDVFKNLSQTDRRLFLTVYLRLILCTLVAVIGFIFSMMVFIFPGASETSLAYPAVPIFIAFAFGTQRDLLQVWLFWRLPQSYGSIIFNHGTVATASISTSGGT
;
A
#
# COMPACT_ATOMS: atom_id res chain seq x y z
N MET A 1 29.01 -19.94 2.60
CA MET A 1 29.23 -18.61 2.00
C MET A 1 28.38 -18.35 0.76
N THR A 2 28.26 -19.30 -0.18
CA THR A 2 27.49 -19.12 -1.44
C THR A 2 25.98 -18.93 -1.26
N LEU A 3 25.35 -19.63 -0.32
CA LEU A 3 23.90 -19.56 -0.11
C LEU A 3 23.42 -18.15 0.31
N ASN A 4 24.10 -17.52 1.27
CA ASN A 4 23.74 -16.17 1.73
C ASN A 4 23.88 -15.13 0.61
N HIS A 5 24.92 -15.26 -0.22
CA HIS A 5 25.11 -14.37 -1.37
C HIS A 5 23.98 -14.50 -2.39
N THR A 6 23.55 -15.73 -2.72
CA THR A 6 22.41 -15.96 -3.62
C THR A 6 21.12 -15.36 -3.08
N LEU A 7 20.86 -15.50 -1.78
CA LEU A 7 19.66 -14.95 -1.14
C LEU A 7 19.64 -13.41 -1.15
N VAL A 8 20.80 -12.76 -0.92
CA VAL A 8 20.94 -11.30 -1.03
C VAL A 8 20.65 -10.83 -2.45
N VAL A 9 21.23 -11.47 -3.46
CA VAL A 9 20.97 -11.13 -4.88
C VAL A 9 19.50 -11.31 -5.24
N LEU A 10 18.86 -12.39 -4.79
CA LEU A 10 17.44 -12.60 -5.00
C LEU A 10 16.59 -11.53 -4.31
N PHE A 11 16.92 -11.17 -3.08
CA PHE A 11 16.26 -10.11 -2.34
C PHE A 11 16.33 -8.77 -3.11
N ASP A 12 17.51 -8.39 -3.58
CA ASP A 12 17.73 -7.16 -4.34
C ASP A 12 16.93 -7.15 -5.65
N ILE A 13 16.93 -8.27 -6.39
CA ILE A 13 16.12 -8.40 -7.61
C ILE A 13 14.63 -8.20 -7.30
N LEU A 14 14.12 -8.84 -6.24
CA LEU A 14 12.72 -8.70 -5.85
C LEU A 14 12.37 -7.26 -5.45
N VAL A 15 13.24 -6.59 -4.68
CA VAL A 15 13.05 -5.18 -4.34
C VAL A 15 13.00 -4.29 -5.58
N LEU A 16 13.94 -4.46 -6.51
CA LEU A 16 13.98 -3.68 -7.75
C LEU A 16 12.74 -3.93 -8.61
N VAL A 17 12.32 -5.19 -8.73
CA VAL A 17 11.07 -5.56 -9.42
C VAL A 17 9.87 -4.91 -8.75
N ALA A 18 9.79 -4.91 -7.42
CA ALA A 18 8.72 -4.25 -6.68
C ALA A 18 8.65 -2.75 -6.99
N VAL A 19 9.79 -2.05 -6.92
CA VAL A 19 9.88 -0.61 -7.23
C VAL A 19 9.44 -0.34 -8.66
N ILE A 20 9.95 -1.10 -9.64
CA ILE A 20 9.60 -0.93 -11.05
C ILE A 20 8.10 -1.14 -11.26
N LEU A 21 7.51 -2.21 -10.73
CA LEU A 21 6.08 -2.50 -10.89
C LEU A 21 5.20 -1.43 -10.22
N LEU A 22 5.59 -0.92 -9.05
CA LEU A 22 4.88 0.16 -8.37
C LEU A 22 4.95 1.46 -9.17
N LEU A 23 6.11 1.80 -9.74
CA LEU A 23 6.25 2.95 -10.64
C LEU A 23 5.42 2.78 -11.91
N CYS A 24 5.45 1.59 -12.52
CA CYS A 24 4.61 1.26 -13.67
C CYS A 24 3.11 1.30 -13.36
N THR A 25 2.72 1.20 -12.09
CA THR A 25 1.33 1.34 -11.64
C THR A 25 0.98 2.80 -11.35
N LEU A 26 1.88 3.53 -10.69
CA LEU A 26 1.64 4.89 -10.21
C LEU A 26 1.77 5.94 -11.32
N LEU A 27 2.83 5.87 -12.15
CA LEU A 27 3.11 6.89 -13.17
C LEU A 27 1.97 7.03 -14.20
N PRO A 28 1.39 5.94 -14.76
CA PRO A 28 0.26 6.07 -15.66
C PRO A 28 -0.96 6.69 -15.00
N ALA A 29 -1.23 6.38 -13.73
CA ALA A 29 -2.34 6.99 -13.00
C ALA A 29 -2.15 8.50 -12.82
N VAL A 30 -0.92 8.93 -12.50
CA VAL A 30 -0.60 10.35 -12.28
C VAL A 30 -0.61 11.15 -13.59
N PHE A 31 -0.06 10.60 -14.67
CA PHE A 31 0.10 11.34 -15.93
C PHE A 31 -1.06 11.19 -16.90
N SER A 32 -1.87 10.13 -16.78
CA SER A 32 -3.03 9.92 -17.66
C SER A 32 -4.24 10.70 -17.18
N LYS A 33 -4.74 11.60 -18.02
CA LYS A 33 -6.02 12.29 -17.78
C LYS A 33 -7.23 11.34 -17.75
N ASN A 34 -7.08 10.12 -18.27
CA ASN A 34 -8.16 9.15 -18.39
C ASN A 34 -8.29 8.24 -17.15
N VAL A 35 -7.30 8.27 -16.24
CA VAL A 35 -7.28 7.39 -15.07
C VAL A 35 -7.65 8.21 -13.84
N HIS A 36 -8.87 8.02 -13.35
CA HIS A 36 -9.33 8.62 -12.11
C HIS A 36 -9.29 7.59 -10.97
N ARG A 37 -8.60 7.94 -9.90
CA ARG A 37 -8.42 7.12 -8.69
C ARG A 37 -8.74 7.94 -7.45
N SER A 38 -9.14 7.25 -6.38
CA SER A 38 -9.36 7.91 -5.09
C SER A 38 -8.03 8.38 -4.50
N VAL A 39 -8.10 9.37 -3.60
CA VAL A 39 -6.89 9.92 -2.97
C VAL A 39 -6.22 8.86 -2.08
N GLY A 40 -7.00 8.01 -1.40
CA GLY A 40 -6.45 6.91 -0.62
C GLY A 40 -5.76 5.85 -1.48
N TRP A 41 -6.16 5.64 -2.73
CA TRP A 41 -5.45 4.73 -3.65
C TRP A 41 -4.03 5.25 -3.95
N TYR A 42 -3.89 6.54 -4.25
CA TYR A 42 -2.58 7.16 -4.47
C TYR A 42 -1.72 7.09 -3.21
N ASN A 43 -2.31 7.40 -2.05
CA ASN A 43 -1.61 7.29 -0.77
C ASN A 43 -1.09 5.86 -0.55
N LEU A 44 -1.94 4.85 -0.75
CA LEU A 44 -1.56 3.46 -0.62
C LEU A 44 -0.38 3.10 -1.54
N MET A 45 -0.45 3.43 -2.84
CA MET A 45 0.64 3.13 -3.78
C MET A 45 1.94 3.85 -3.42
N ILE A 46 1.88 5.10 -2.98
CA ILE A 46 3.06 5.86 -2.53
C ILE A 46 3.67 5.21 -1.29
N THR A 47 2.87 4.81 -0.30
CA THR A 47 3.40 4.15 0.91
C THR A 47 4.10 2.82 0.60
N TRP A 48 3.58 2.02 -0.34
CA TRP A 48 4.24 0.79 -0.81
C TRP A 48 5.51 1.05 -1.63
N LEU A 49 5.57 2.17 -2.35
CA LEU A 49 6.80 2.60 -3.02
C LEU A 49 7.86 2.99 -1.98
N VAL A 50 7.49 3.75 -0.95
CA VAL A 50 8.38 4.07 0.18
C VAL A 50 8.84 2.80 0.89
N TYR A 51 7.94 1.82 1.10
CA TYR A 51 8.30 0.50 1.64
C TYR A 51 9.39 -0.15 0.82
N SER A 52 9.19 -0.28 -0.48
CA SER A 52 10.12 -0.98 -1.37
C SER A 52 11.47 -0.25 -1.44
N LEU A 53 11.47 1.08 -1.55
CA LEU A 53 12.68 1.90 -1.56
C LEU A 53 13.48 1.77 -0.26
N SER A 54 12.80 1.71 0.89
CA SER A 54 13.45 1.59 2.20
C SER A 54 14.25 0.29 2.32
N TYR A 55 13.67 -0.84 1.89
CA TYR A 55 14.40 -2.11 1.84
C TYR A 55 15.49 -2.14 0.75
N GLY A 56 15.37 -1.31 -0.30
CA GLY A 56 16.35 -1.20 -1.38
C GLY A 56 17.56 -0.30 -1.13
N LEU A 57 17.64 0.40 0.01
CA LEU A 57 18.72 1.36 0.28
C LEU A 57 20.12 0.75 0.34
N LEU A 58 20.24 -0.54 0.69
CA LEU A 58 21.52 -1.23 0.77
C LEU A 58 21.90 -2.04 -0.46
N VAL A 59 21.10 -2.00 -1.53
CA VAL A 59 21.39 -2.73 -2.78
C VAL A 59 22.83 -2.45 -3.23
N GLY A 60 23.62 -3.51 -3.39
CA GLY A 60 25.05 -3.42 -3.76
C GLY A 60 26.03 -3.11 -2.62
N ARG A 61 25.59 -3.00 -1.36
CA ARG A 61 26.43 -2.77 -0.16
C ARG A 61 26.19 -3.77 0.97
N GLN A 62 25.65 -4.95 0.65
CA GLN A 62 25.30 -6.01 1.61
C GLN A 62 26.39 -7.09 1.75
N VAL A 63 27.54 -6.92 1.10
CA VAL A 63 28.64 -7.89 1.16
C VAL A 63 29.49 -7.64 2.41
N GLU A 64 29.80 -8.71 3.14
CA GLU A 64 30.48 -8.72 4.45
C GLU A 64 31.83 -7.97 4.47
N SER A 65 32.48 -7.78 3.32
CA SER A 65 33.75 -7.05 3.20
C SER A 65 33.61 -5.53 3.12
N ILE A 66 32.40 -5.00 2.89
CA ILE A 66 32.12 -3.56 2.77
C ILE A 66 30.99 -3.22 3.73
N GLU A 67 31.33 -2.87 4.97
CA GLU A 67 30.32 -2.37 5.92
C GLU A 67 29.66 -1.09 5.35
N PRO A 68 28.32 -0.98 5.35
CA PRO A 68 27.65 0.20 4.85
C PRO A 68 27.97 1.41 5.74
N PRO A 69 28.08 2.63 5.18
CA PRO A 69 28.30 3.81 5.98
C PRO A 69 27.22 3.94 7.06
N LEU A 70 27.63 4.25 8.29
CA LEU A 70 26.74 4.31 9.44
C LEU A 70 25.48 5.17 9.20
N GLY A 71 25.62 6.30 8.49
CA GLY A 71 24.49 7.16 8.15
C GLY A 71 23.44 6.50 7.25
N LEU A 72 23.88 5.71 6.25
CA LEU A 72 22.98 4.97 5.37
C LEU A 72 22.27 3.84 6.12
N CYS A 73 23.03 3.11 6.94
CA CYS A 73 22.54 2.03 7.77
C CYS A 73 21.52 2.53 8.81
N LEU A 74 21.82 3.64 9.49
CA LEU A 74 20.92 4.30 10.42
C LEU A 74 19.65 4.78 9.70
N PHE A 75 19.78 5.46 8.56
CA PHE A 75 18.62 5.93 7.79
C PHE A 75 17.71 4.77 7.37
N GLN A 76 18.30 3.67 6.90
CA GLN A 76 17.54 2.46 6.58
C GLN A 76 16.84 1.89 7.81
N THR A 77 17.52 1.81 8.96
CA THR A 77 16.94 1.33 10.21
C THR A 77 15.73 2.17 10.65
N LEU A 78 15.80 3.50 10.54
CA LEU A 78 14.65 4.38 10.82
C LEU A 78 13.44 4.01 9.96
N LEU A 79 13.66 3.81 8.66
CA LEU A 79 12.61 3.51 7.71
C LEU A 79 12.03 2.10 7.89
N ILE A 80 12.87 1.09 8.11
CA ILE A 80 12.41 -0.30 8.22
C ILE A 80 11.49 -0.52 9.42
N TYR A 81 11.67 0.25 10.50
CA TYR A 81 10.72 0.24 11.61
C TYR A 81 9.46 1.07 11.31
N ALA A 82 9.59 2.24 10.70
CA ALA A 82 8.43 3.12 10.49
C ALA A 82 7.50 2.66 9.35
N VAL A 83 8.03 2.08 8.28
CA VAL A 83 7.27 1.83 7.06
C VAL A 83 6.27 0.66 7.16
N PRO A 84 6.52 -0.46 7.88
CA PRO A 84 5.49 -1.47 8.11
C PRO A 84 4.22 -0.88 8.74
N ALA A 85 4.37 0.00 9.73
CA ALA A 85 3.24 0.71 10.33
C ALA A 85 2.57 1.68 9.33
N LEU A 86 3.36 2.42 8.53
CA LEU A 86 2.85 3.29 7.47
C LEU A 86 1.92 2.55 6.51
N VAL A 87 2.37 1.40 5.97
CA VAL A 87 1.56 0.63 5.00
C VAL A 87 0.35 -0.03 5.65
N SER A 88 0.48 -0.53 6.89
CA SER A 88 -0.66 -1.11 7.63
C SER A 88 -1.75 -0.08 7.90
N VAL A 89 -1.39 1.11 8.38
CA VAL A 89 -2.35 2.19 8.65
C VAL A 89 -2.91 2.74 7.34
N SER A 90 -2.09 2.85 6.27
CA SER A 90 -2.60 3.25 4.95
C SER A 90 -3.60 2.25 4.38
N MET A 91 -3.42 0.94 4.62
CA MET A 91 -4.38 -0.09 4.21
C MET A 91 -5.71 0.04 4.95
N VAL A 92 -5.68 0.33 6.25
CA VAL A 92 -6.88 0.63 7.05
C VAL A 92 -7.59 1.86 6.49
N CYS A 93 -6.87 2.97 6.28
CA CYS A 93 -7.44 4.21 5.76
C CYS A 93 -8.07 4.03 4.37
N TYR A 94 -7.42 3.27 3.47
CA TYR A 94 -7.97 2.96 2.15
C TYR A 94 -9.23 2.08 2.24
N ASN A 95 -9.26 1.09 3.13
CA ASN A 95 -10.47 0.29 3.36
C ASN A 95 -11.62 1.11 3.97
N ILE A 96 -11.32 2.08 4.84
CA ILE A 96 -12.32 3.03 5.35
C ILE A 96 -12.86 3.89 4.20
N GLU A 97 -11.99 4.44 3.34
CA GLU A 97 -12.41 5.20 2.16
C GLU A 97 -13.32 4.35 1.26
N PHE A 98 -12.92 3.10 0.97
CA PHE A 98 -13.69 2.17 0.16
C PHE A 98 -15.06 1.83 0.78
N TYR A 99 -15.10 1.55 2.09
CA TYR A 99 -16.33 1.35 2.84
C TYR A 99 -17.26 2.57 2.75
N LEU A 100 -16.71 3.78 2.92
CA LEU A 100 -17.48 5.01 2.84
C LEU A 100 -18.07 5.22 1.44
N ILE A 101 -17.30 4.97 0.39
CA ILE A 101 -17.77 5.03 -1.01
C ILE A 101 -18.95 4.07 -1.21
N ILE A 102 -18.81 2.82 -0.79
CA ILE A 102 -19.88 1.82 -0.90
C ILE A 102 -21.12 2.23 -0.08
N SER A 103 -20.91 2.71 1.14
CA SER A 103 -22.02 3.14 2.01
C SER A 103 -22.78 4.33 1.42
N GLY A 104 -22.10 5.23 0.71
CA GLY A 104 -22.71 6.38 0.03
C GLY A 104 -23.65 5.97 -1.12
N LEU A 105 -23.33 4.88 -1.83
CA LEU A 105 -24.19 4.34 -2.89
C LEU A 105 -25.55 3.91 -2.35
N ARG A 106 -25.60 3.38 -1.12
CA ARG A 106 -26.84 2.94 -0.47
C ARG A 106 -27.83 4.08 -0.24
N TYR A 107 -27.34 5.25 0.13
CA TYR A 107 -28.20 6.39 0.48
C TYR A 107 -28.63 7.21 -0.73
N SER A 108 -28.32 6.75 -1.96
CA SER A 108 -28.51 7.51 -3.22
C SER A 108 -27.94 8.94 -3.16
N ASN A 109 -27.05 9.16 -2.21
CA ASN A 109 -26.40 10.42 -1.94
C ASN A 109 -24.92 10.12 -1.96
N PRO A 110 -24.30 10.07 -3.15
CA PRO A 110 -22.85 9.98 -3.29
C PRO A 110 -22.26 11.30 -2.82
N ARG A 111 -22.37 11.59 -1.51
CA ARG A 111 -21.66 12.71 -0.89
C ARG A 111 -20.20 12.39 -1.08
N GLN A 112 -19.55 13.20 -1.91
CA GLN A 112 -18.10 13.19 -1.97
C GLN A 112 -17.58 13.33 -0.53
N PRO A 113 -16.59 12.51 -0.14
CA PRO A 113 -16.00 12.64 1.19
C PRO A 113 -15.59 14.10 1.38
N SER A 114 -15.99 14.69 2.52
CA SER A 114 -15.61 16.07 2.80
C SER A 114 -14.09 16.18 2.74
N PHE A 115 -13.59 17.29 2.20
CA PHE A 115 -12.15 17.51 2.05
C PHE A 115 -11.39 17.22 3.34
N SER A 116 -11.94 17.63 4.49
CA SER A 116 -11.40 17.33 5.82
C SER A 116 -11.24 15.82 6.09
N ARG A 117 -12.24 14.99 5.76
CA ARG A 117 -12.14 13.53 5.94
C ARG A 117 -11.07 12.92 5.04
N ALA A 118 -11.03 13.30 3.77
CA ALA A 118 -10.02 12.83 2.84
C ALA A 118 -8.60 13.21 3.31
N PHE A 119 -8.43 14.46 3.77
CA PHE A 119 -7.17 14.95 4.34
C PHE A 119 -6.73 14.10 5.53
N TRP A 120 -7.61 13.85 6.51
CA TRP A 120 -7.26 13.04 7.69
C TRP A 120 -6.95 11.58 7.35
N LEU A 121 -7.65 10.97 6.39
CA LEU A 121 -7.37 9.61 5.94
C LEU A 121 -5.99 9.49 5.27
N VAL A 122 -5.53 10.55 4.61
CA VAL A 122 -4.20 10.60 3.99
C VAL A 122 -3.12 10.95 5.01
N ALA A 123 -3.38 11.92 5.89
CA ALA A 123 -2.39 12.41 6.85
C ALA A 123 -2.07 11.38 7.95
N THR A 124 -3.06 10.60 8.40
CA THR A 124 -2.90 9.68 9.54
C THR A 124 -1.75 8.67 9.37
N PRO A 125 -1.64 7.94 8.24
CA PRO A 125 -0.50 7.03 8.02
C PRO A 125 0.87 7.74 8.11
N TRP A 126 1.01 8.94 7.56
CA TRP A 126 2.27 9.70 7.59
C TRP A 126 2.59 10.23 8.97
N LEU A 127 1.58 10.63 9.76
CA LEU A 127 1.78 11.00 11.16
C LEU A 127 2.30 9.81 11.97
N VAL A 128 1.71 8.61 11.80
CA VAL A 128 2.20 7.39 12.46
C VAL A 128 3.64 7.07 12.06
N PHE A 129 3.95 7.19 10.77
CA PHE A 129 5.31 7.02 10.25
C PHE A 129 6.30 7.98 10.94
N LEU A 130 5.98 9.28 11.00
CA LEU A 130 6.83 10.28 11.65
C LEU A 130 7.00 9.99 13.15
N MET A 131 5.94 9.55 13.83
CA MET A 131 6.00 9.19 15.25
C MET A 131 6.97 8.03 15.51
N ILE A 132 6.98 7.00 14.67
CA ILE A 132 7.92 5.88 14.82
C ILE A 132 9.35 6.31 14.47
N VAL A 133 9.54 7.11 13.41
CA VAL A 133 10.87 7.69 13.11
C VAL A 133 11.40 8.48 14.30
N LEU A 134 10.57 9.32 14.92
CA LEU A 134 10.93 10.08 16.12
C LEU A 134 11.27 9.16 17.30
N GLU A 135 10.50 8.10 17.52
CA GLU A 135 10.77 7.10 18.56
C GLU A 135 12.16 6.47 18.40
N VAL A 136 12.50 5.98 17.20
CA VAL A 136 13.82 5.39 16.93
C VAL A 136 14.93 6.44 17.08
N LEU A 137 14.73 7.68 16.62
CA LEU A 137 15.72 8.76 16.80
C LEU A 137 15.97 9.07 18.29
N LEU A 138 14.92 9.13 19.10
CA LEU A 138 15.00 9.37 20.54
C LEU A 138 15.68 8.22 21.29
N LEU A 139 15.61 6.99 20.79
CA LEU A 139 16.37 5.87 21.34
C LEU A 139 17.85 5.92 20.95
N VAL A 140 18.15 6.27 19.70
CA VAL A 140 19.51 6.22 19.14
C VAL A 140 20.40 7.34 19.68
N PHE A 141 19.94 8.60 19.66
CA PHE A 141 20.78 9.77 19.97
C PHE A 141 20.99 9.98 21.48
N PRO A 142 19.93 10.23 22.29
CA PRO A 142 20.07 10.31 23.75
C PRO A 142 20.68 9.06 24.39
N GLY A 143 20.34 7.88 23.88
CA GLY A 143 20.81 6.60 24.44
C GLY A 143 22.27 6.27 24.15
N LYS A 144 22.99 7.08 23.35
CA LYS A 144 24.33 6.76 22.80
C LYS A 144 24.36 5.37 22.13
N GLN A 145 23.22 4.94 21.59
CA GLN A 145 23.02 3.61 21.03
C GLN A 145 23.44 3.50 19.56
N LEU A 146 24.19 4.49 19.04
CA LEU A 146 24.71 4.48 17.67
C LEU A 146 25.48 3.18 17.33
N ARG A 147 26.15 2.58 18.33
CA ARG A 147 26.90 1.31 18.19
C ARG A 147 26.01 0.06 18.14
N LEU A 148 24.71 0.18 18.40
CA LEU A 148 23.74 -0.92 18.36
C LEU A 148 23.08 -1.08 16.98
N VAL A 149 23.31 -0.14 16.06
CA VAL A 149 22.91 -0.27 14.66
C VAL A 149 23.88 -1.25 14.01
N SER A 150 23.34 -2.38 13.52
CA SER A 150 24.13 -3.41 12.89
C SER A 150 23.37 -4.05 11.73
N LEU A 151 24.12 -4.57 10.76
CA LEU A 151 23.57 -5.38 9.70
C LEU A 151 22.87 -6.62 10.29
N ALA A 152 21.67 -6.93 9.80
CA ALA A 152 20.95 -8.12 10.23
C ALA A 152 21.70 -9.40 9.82
N ALA A 153 21.47 -10.52 10.51
CA ALA A 153 22.17 -11.77 10.26
C ALA A 153 21.96 -12.35 8.84
N ASN A 154 20.89 -11.93 8.15
CA ASN A 154 20.62 -12.27 6.76
C ASN A 154 21.31 -11.33 5.75
N ASN A 155 22.00 -10.29 6.22
CA ASN A 155 22.64 -9.24 5.43
C ASN A 155 21.69 -8.42 4.54
N PHE A 156 20.36 -8.50 4.71
CA PHE A 156 19.43 -7.79 3.83
C PHE A 156 19.26 -6.33 4.19
N TYR A 157 19.27 -6.03 5.49
CA TYR A 157 19.01 -4.70 6.00
C TYR A 157 19.68 -4.42 7.35
N CYS A 158 19.77 -3.14 7.70
CA CYS A 158 20.23 -2.69 9.01
C CYS A 158 19.11 -2.68 10.05
N HIS A 159 19.41 -3.18 11.24
CA HIS A 159 18.49 -3.22 12.37
C HIS A 159 19.15 -2.70 13.65
N LEU A 160 18.30 -2.33 14.61
CA LEU A 160 18.74 -2.05 15.98
C LEU A 160 18.63 -3.35 16.79
N LYS A 161 19.65 -3.67 17.59
CA LYS A 161 19.61 -4.82 18.51
C LYS A 161 18.54 -4.70 19.61
N ASN A 162 18.04 -3.49 19.84
CA ASN A 162 16.98 -3.23 20.80
C ASN A 162 15.62 -3.69 20.23
N LEU A 163 14.83 -4.37 21.06
CA LEU A 163 13.52 -4.90 20.67
C LEU A 163 12.40 -3.85 20.71
N VAL A 164 12.61 -2.70 21.35
CA VAL A 164 11.56 -1.67 21.54
C VAL A 164 10.96 -1.20 20.20
N PRO A 165 11.73 -0.79 19.17
CA PRO A 165 11.16 -0.34 17.90
C PRO A 165 10.35 -1.43 17.17
N VAL A 166 10.83 -2.68 17.25
CA VAL A 166 10.14 -3.84 16.69
C VAL A 166 8.80 -4.04 17.38
N GLN A 167 8.77 -3.99 18.72
CA GLN A 167 7.56 -4.17 19.51
C GLN A 167 6.54 -3.07 19.24
N VAL A 168 6.97 -1.80 19.22
CA VAL A 168 6.09 -0.66 18.92
C VAL A 168 5.47 -0.80 17.53
N THR A 169 6.30 -1.06 16.52
CA THR A 169 5.85 -1.25 15.13
C THR A 169 4.87 -2.42 15.02
N ALA A 170 5.22 -3.57 15.62
CA ALA A 170 4.38 -4.75 15.64
C ALA A 170 3.02 -4.49 16.30
N SER A 171 3.01 -3.77 17.43
CA SER A 171 1.75 -3.37 18.10
C SER A 171 0.86 -2.55 17.18
N VAL A 172 1.43 -1.57 16.46
CA VAL A 172 0.65 -0.77 15.50
C VAL A 172 0.11 -1.63 14.37
N CYS A 173 0.92 -2.53 13.80
CA CYS A 173 0.48 -3.45 12.74
C CYS A 173 -0.64 -4.40 13.22
N VAL A 174 -0.56 -4.93 14.45
CA VAL A 174 -1.60 -5.77 15.04
C VAL A 174 -2.88 -4.98 15.25
N CYS A 175 -2.80 -3.77 15.83
CA CYS A 175 -3.96 -2.90 15.98
C CYS A 175 -4.61 -2.57 14.63
N ALA A 176 -3.81 -2.28 13.61
CA ALA A 176 -4.30 -2.06 12.25
C ALA A 176 -5.01 -3.30 11.69
N ALA A 177 -4.45 -4.50 11.87
CA ALA A 177 -5.09 -5.75 11.42
C ALA A 177 -6.41 -6.04 12.14
N VAL A 178 -6.47 -5.79 13.46
CA VAL A 178 -7.69 -5.94 14.28
C VAL A 178 -8.81 -5.00 13.83
N ILE A 179 -8.47 -3.82 13.28
CA ILE A 179 -9.46 -2.90 12.70
C ILE A 179 -9.80 -3.28 11.26
N LEU A 180 -8.79 -3.65 10.47
CA LEU A 180 -8.90 -3.95 9.04
C LEU A 180 -9.80 -5.16 8.77
N ILE A 181 -9.57 -6.28 9.47
CA ILE A 181 -10.28 -7.54 9.19
C ILE A 181 -11.79 -7.41 9.44
N PRO A 182 -12.28 -6.88 10.59
CA PRO A 182 -13.71 -6.65 10.78
C PRO A 182 -14.29 -5.66 9.78
N LEU A 183 -13.53 -4.62 9.40
CA LEU A 183 -13.98 -3.65 8.41
C LEU A 183 -14.18 -4.27 7.03
N GLU A 184 -13.29 -5.16 6.59
CA GLU A 184 -13.44 -5.91 5.34
C GLU A 184 -14.65 -6.83 5.39
N VAL A 185 -14.78 -7.63 6.46
CA VAL A 185 -15.94 -8.53 6.66
C VAL A 185 -17.24 -7.74 6.65
N TRP A 186 -17.28 -6.61 7.35
CA TRP A 186 -18.45 -5.74 7.40
C TRP A 186 -18.76 -5.12 6.04
N THR A 187 -17.75 -4.68 5.29
CA THR A 187 -17.92 -4.15 3.93
C THR A 187 -18.49 -5.21 3.00
N GLY A 188 -17.97 -6.45 3.05
CA GLY A 188 -18.49 -7.58 2.29
C GLY A 188 -19.93 -7.94 2.66
N PHE A 189 -20.23 -8.00 3.97
CA PHE A 189 -21.58 -8.22 4.46
C PHE A 189 -22.54 -7.13 3.97
N MET A 190 -22.10 -5.87 3.99
CA MET A 190 -22.90 -4.74 3.50
C MET A 190 -23.14 -4.82 1.99
N MET A 191 -22.13 -5.21 1.20
CA MET A 191 -22.28 -5.46 -0.25
C MET A 191 -23.24 -6.62 -0.53
N TYR A 192 -23.15 -7.71 0.23
CA TYR A 192 -24.04 -8.87 0.09
C TYR A 192 -25.48 -8.56 0.48
N ARG A 193 -25.69 -7.90 1.63
CA ARG A 193 -27.02 -7.56 2.14
C ARG A 193 -27.76 -6.56 1.23
N ASN A 194 -27.04 -5.64 0.61
CA ASN A 194 -27.62 -4.63 -0.29
C ASN A 194 -27.38 -4.99 -1.77
N TRP A 195 -27.30 -6.28 -2.09
CA TRP A 195 -26.99 -6.75 -3.43
C TRP A 195 -27.97 -6.21 -4.49
N ASP A 196 -29.23 -5.98 -4.13
CA ASP A 196 -30.23 -5.41 -5.05
C ASP A 196 -29.86 -4.00 -5.52
N VAL A 197 -29.33 -3.16 -4.63
CA VAL A 197 -28.83 -1.82 -4.99
C VAL A 197 -27.61 -1.95 -5.91
N PHE A 198 -26.72 -2.88 -5.62
CA PHE A 198 -25.56 -3.17 -6.46
C PHE A 198 -25.94 -3.76 -7.83
N LYS A 199 -27.05 -4.48 -7.92
CA LYS A 199 -27.56 -5.06 -9.17
C LYS A 199 -28.07 -3.97 -10.12
N ASN A 200 -28.53 -2.84 -9.58
CA ASN A 200 -28.97 -1.67 -10.33
C ASN A 200 -27.83 -0.79 -10.87
N LEU A 201 -26.59 -0.99 -10.39
CA LEU A 201 -25.42 -0.31 -10.96
C LEU A 201 -25.12 -0.82 -12.37
N SER A 202 -24.43 0.00 -13.16
CA SER A 202 -23.92 -0.43 -14.46
C SER A 202 -23.06 -1.69 -14.30
N GLN A 203 -23.11 -2.58 -15.30
CA GLN A 203 -22.34 -3.83 -15.27
C GLN A 203 -20.83 -3.57 -15.08
N THR A 204 -20.34 -2.45 -15.62
CA THR A 204 -18.94 -2.01 -15.50
C THR A 204 -18.61 -1.61 -14.06
N ASP A 205 -19.41 -0.75 -13.44
CA ASP A 205 -19.15 -0.25 -12.08
C ASP A 205 -19.24 -1.39 -11.06
N ARG A 206 -20.23 -2.28 -11.21
CA ARG A 206 -20.37 -3.47 -10.35
C ARG A 206 -19.13 -4.37 -10.43
N ARG A 207 -18.61 -4.61 -11.63
CA ARG A 207 -17.38 -5.41 -11.83
C ARG A 207 -16.18 -4.72 -11.22
N LEU A 208 -16.08 -3.40 -11.34
CA LEU A 208 -15.00 -2.61 -10.75
C LEU A 208 -15.01 -2.73 -9.22
N PHE A 209 -16.14 -2.46 -8.56
CA PHE A 209 -16.25 -2.56 -7.09
C PHE A 209 -15.94 -3.95 -6.57
N LEU A 210 -16.49 -5.01 -7.20
CA LEU A 210 -16.20 -6.38 -6.81
C LEU A 210 -14.73 -6.74 -7.00
N THR A 211 -14.13 -6.31 -8.11
CA THR A 211 -12.72 -6.58 -8.41
C THR A 211 -11.82 -5.88 -7.40
N VAL A 212 -12.10 -4.63 -7.05
CA VAL A 212 -11.35 -3.88 -6.02
C VAL A 212 -11.51 -4.54 -4.65
N TYR A 213 -12.72 -4.93 -4.27
CA TYR A 213 -12.97 -5.62 -2.99
C TYR A 213 -12.24 -6.96 -2.89
N LEU A 214 -12.31 -7.79 -3.93
CA LEU A 214 -11.58 -9.08 -3.97
C LEU A 214 -10.07 -8.88 -3.90
N ARG A 215 -9.54 -7.85 -4.58
CA ARG A 215 -8.12 -7.48 -4.51
C ARG A 215 -7.74 -7.02 -3.11
N LEU A 216 -8.59 -6.25 -2.43
CA LEU A 216 -8.37 -5.81 -1.05
C LEU A 216 -8.26 -6.99 -0.08
N ILE A 217 -9.25 -7.90 -0.08
CA ILE A 217 -9.20 -9.13 0.74
C ILE A 217 -7.91 -9.89 0.48
N LEU A 218 -7.56 -10.09 -0.79
CA LEU A 218 -6.38 -10.86 -1.17
C LEU A 218 -5.09 -10.17 -0.72
N CYS A 219 -5.01 -8.84 -0.83
CA CYS A 219 -3.88 -8.06 -0.31
C CYS A 219 -3.78 -8.17 1.22
N THR A 220 -4.90 -8.13 1.93
CA THR A 220 -4.94 -8.28 3.39
C THR A 220 -4.51 -9.67 3.82
N LEU A 221 -4.94 -10.72 3.12
CA LEU A 221 -4.47 -12.09 3.37
C LEU A 221 -2.96 -12.22 3.17
N VAL A 222 -2.42 -11.70 2.06
CA VAL A 222 -0.97 -11.70 1.79
C VAL A 222 -0.20 -10.90 2.85
N ALA A 223 -0.72 -9.74 3.27
CA ALA A 223 -0.09 -8.93 4.32
C ALA A 223 -0.08 -9.64 5.68
N VAL A 224 -1.18 -10.32 6.06
CA VAL A 224 -1.26 -11.10 7.30
C VAL A 224 -0.27 -12.27 7.27
N ILE A 225 -0.16 -12.98 6.14
CA ILE A 225 0.83 -14.05 5.96
C ILE A 225 2.26 -13.50 6.09
N GLY A 226 2.55 -12.37 5.44
CA GLY A 226 3.84 -11.69 5.55
C GLY A 226 4.18 -11.29 7.00
N PHE A 227 3.19 -10.80 7.75
CA PHE A 227 3.34 -10.47 9.17
C PHE A 227 3.61 -11.72 10.02
N ILE A 228 2.91 -12.83 9.77
CA ILE A 228 3.15 -14.11 10.44
C ILE A 228 4.58 -14.59 10.17
N PHE A 229 5.05 -14.55 8.93
CA PHE A 229 6.43 -14.91 8.60
C PHE A 229 7.45 -14.00 9.28
N SER A 230 7.17 -12.69 9.35
CA SER A 230 8.01 -11.75 10.08
C SER A 230 8.13 -12.14 11.56
N MET A 231 7.01 -12.49 12.20
CA MET A 231 7.01 -12.98 13.59
C MET A 231 7.75 -14.31 13.75
N MET A 232 7.63 -15.21 12.79
CA MET A 232 8.37 -16.48 12.82
C MET A 232 9.89 -16.27 12.78
N VAL A 233 10.41 -15.29 12.03
CA VAL A 233 11.84 -14.94 12.04
C VAL A 233 12.30 -14.52 13.43
N PHE A 234 11.48 -13.75 14.16
CA PHE A 234 11.82 -13.31 15.50
C PHE A 234 11.85 -14.45 16.52
N ILE A 235 10.95 -15.42 16.38
CA ILE A 235 10.90 -16.59 17.29
C ILE A 235 11.98 -17.60 16.92
N PHE A 236 12.26 -17.79 15.63
CA PHE A 236 13.17 -18.79 15.09
C PHE A 236 14.29 -18.12 14.28
N PRO A 237 15.39 -17.68 14.91
CA PRO A 237 16.47 -16.91 14.27
C PRO A 237 17.27 -17.66 13.17
N GLY A 238 16.87 -18.87 12.79
CA GLY A 238 17.42 -19.63 11.66
C GLY A 238 16.60 -19.57 10.36
N ALA A 239 15.41 -18.95 10.37
CA ALA A 239 14.49 -18.92 9.23
C ALA A 239 14.80 -17.81 8.22
N SER A 240 16.06 -17.68 7.77
CA SER A 240 16.53 -16.59 6.90
C SER A 240 15.77 -16.49 5.57
N GLU A 241 15.31 -17.62 5.02
CA GLU A 241 14.57 -17.70 3.75
C GLU A 241 13.22 -16.94 3.79
N THR A 242 12.58 -16.88 4.95
CA THR A 242 11.28 -16.21 5.11
C THR A 242 11.37 -14.68 4.96
N SER A 243 12.57 -14.12 5.03
CA SER A 243 12.81 -12.69 4.80
C SER A 243 12.63 -12.27 3.33
N LEU A 244 12.57 -13.22 2.38
CA LEU A 244 12.17 -12.93 0.99
C LEU A 244 10.70 -12.51 0.87
N ALA A 245 9.89 -12.73 1.91
CA ALA A 245 8.50 -12.27 1.95
C ALA A 245 8.40 -10.73 1.90
N TYR A 246 9.35 -9.99 2.49
CA TYR A 246 9.30 -8.52 2.56
C TYR A 246 9.15 -7.87 1.17
N PRO A 247 10.01 -8.15 0.18
CA PRO A 247 9.84 -7.60 -1.18
C PRO A 247 8.76 -8.32 -2.00
N ALA A 248 8.36 -9.53 -1.65
CA ALA A 248 7.28 -10.24 -2.36
C ALA A 248 5.90 -9.57 -2.15
N VAL A 249 5.63 -9.04 -0.96
CA VAL A 249 4.36 -8.34 -0.67
C VAL A 249 4.13 -7.12 -1.58
N PRO A 250 5.04 -6.15 -1.72
CA PRO A 250 4.83 -5.00 -2.61
C PRO A 250 4.74 -5.41 -4.09
N ILE A 251 5.42 -6.48 -4.53
CA ILE A 251 5.20 -7.05 -5.89
C ILE A 251 3.74 -7.46 -6.03
N PHE A 252 3.23 -8.21 -5.05
CA PHE A 252 1.84 -8.65 -5.04
C PHE A 252 0.86 -7.48 -5.07
N ILE A 253 1.11 -6.44 -4.27
CA ILE A 253 0.33 -5.20 -4.26
C ILE A 253 0.37 -4.52 -5.63
N ALA A 254 1.55 -4.40 -6.24
CA ALA A 254 1.71 -3.80 -7.56
C ALA A 254 0.95 -4.59 -8.62
N PHE A 255 0.92 -5.93 -8.56
CA PHE A 255 0.06 -6.72 -9.45
C PHE A 255 -1.43 -6.54 -9.14
N ALA A 256 -1.80 -6.57 -7.87
CA ALA A 256 -3.19 -6.41 -7.44
C ALA A 256 -3.77 -5.07 -7.88
N PHE A 257 -3.00 -3.98 -7.89
CA PHE A 257 -3.51 -2.67 -8.31
C PHE A 257 -3.09 -2.26 -9.73
N GLY A 258 -1.96 -2.72 -10.25
CA GLY A 258 -1.46 -2.42 -11.59
C GLY A 258 -2.18 -3.16 -12.71
N THR A 259 -2.75 -4.33 -12.45
CA THR A 259 -3.52 -5.12 -13.45
C THR A 259 -4.95 -4.60 -13.67
N GLN A 260 -5.26 -3.37 -13.25
CA GLN A 260 -6.57 -2.76 -13.56
C GLN A 260 -6.63 -2.42 -15.06
N ARG A 261 -7.76 -2.72 -15.69
CA ARG A 261 -7.91 -2.62 -17.16
C ARG A 261 -7.66 -1.21 -17.69
N ASP A 262 -8.06 -0.20 -16.94
CA ASP A 262 -7.84 1.21 -17.22
C ASP A 262 -6.35 1.59 -17.20
N LEU A 263 -5.56 1.06 -16.27
CA LEU A 263 -4.09 1.23 -16.26
C LEU A 263 -3.44 0.52 -17.45
N LEU A 264 -3.85 -0.72 -17.73
CA LEU A 264 -3.34 -1.47 -18.87
C LEU A 264 -3.67 -0.79 -20.21
N GLN A 265 -4.80 -0.10 -20.32
CA GLN A 265 -5.17 0.67 -21.50
C GLN A 265 -4.23 1.85 -21.77
N VAL A 266 -3.68 2.49 -20.73
CA VAL A 266 -2.68 3.56 -20.90
C VAL A 266 -1.40 3.01 -21.52
N TRP A 267 -0.96 1.83 -21.08
CA TRP A 267 0.19 1.13 -21.67
C TRP A 267 -0.10 0.64 -23.10
N LEU A 268 -1.34 0.29 -23.39
CA LEU A 268 -1.82 -0.09 -24.72
C LEU A 268 -2.27 1.12 -25.54
N PHE A 269 -1.47 2.20 -25.57
CA PHE A 269 -1.76 3.46 -26.29
C PHE A 269 -2.10 3.27 -27.78
N TRP A 270 -1.72 2.13 -28.35
CA TRP A 270 -1.98 1.69 -29.72
C TRP A 270 -3.43 1.26 -29.98
N ARG A 271 -4.23 0.95 -28.95
CA ARG A 271 -5.64 0.56 -29.09
C ARG A 271 -6.55 1.77 -28.89
N LEU A 272 -7.54 1.95 -29.78
CA LEU A 272 -8.48 3.06 -29.68
C LEU A 272 -9.15 3.09 -28.28
N PRO A 273 -9.27 4.28 -27.66
CA PRO A 273 -9.88 4.42 -26.34
C PRO A 273 -11.36 4.01 -26.41
N GLN A 274 -11.72 3.01 -25.61
CA GLN A 274 -13.14 2.76 -25.29
C GLN A 274 -13.52 3.74 -24.18
N SER A 275 -14.41 4.69 -24.50
CA SER A 275 -14.88 5.70 -23.55
C SER A 275 -15.69 5.02 -22.43
N TYR A 276 -15.07 4.83 -21.27
CA TYR A 276 -15.73 4.35 -20.05
C TYR A 276 -16.11 5.56 -19.19
N GLY A 277 -17.31 6.09 -19.40
CA GLY A 277 -17.90 7.04 -18.47
C GLY A 277 -18.30 6.31 -17.18
N SER A 278 -17.45 6.33 -16.16
CA SER A 278 -17.91 6.00 -14.81
C SER A 278 -18.62 7.24 -14.24
N ILE A 279 -19.88 7.07 -13.86
CA ILE A 279 -20.77 8.16 -13.41
C ILE A 279 -20.22 8.84 -12.13
N ILE A 280 -19.36 8.16 -11.38
CA ILE A 280 -18.87 8.61 -10.07
C ILE A 280 -17.66 9.55 -10.18
N PHE A 281 -16.81 9.42 -11.21
CA PHE A 281 -15.60 10.24 -11.35
C PHE A 281 -15.73 11.39 -12.36
N ASN A 282 -16.82 11.44 -13.13
CA ASN A 282 -17.01 12.44 -14.18
C ASN A 282 -17.77 13.71 -13.73
N HIS A 283 -18.13 13.84 -12.45
CA HIS A 283 -18.80 15.03 -11.94
C HIS A 283 -17.80 16.12 -11.49
N GLY A 284 -16.98 16.56 -12.45
CA GLY A 284 -16.23 17.82 -12.40
C GLY A 284 -16.67 18.81 -13.48
N THR A 285 -17.52 18.39 -14.42
CA THR A 285 -18.04 19.24 -15.50
C THR A 285 -19.55 19.38 -15.35
N VAL A 286 -19.97 20.65 -15.23
CA VAL A 286 -21.35 21.10 -15.32
C VAL A 286 -21.98 20.51 -16.58
N ALA A 287 -22.89 19.56 -16.40
CA ALA A 287 -23.81 19.15 -17.45
C ALA A 287 -24.78 20.32 -17.67
N THR A 288 -24.46 21.25 -18.56
CA THR A 288 -25.48 22.02 -19.27
C THR A 288 -26.19 21.06 -20.20
N ALA A 289 -27.18 20.36 -19.66
CA ALA A 289 -28.20 19.71 -20.46
C ALA A 289 -28.99 20.83 -21.16
N SER A 290 -28.65 21.11 -22.41
CA SER A 290 -29.52 21.84 -23.32
C SER A 290 -30.76 20.98 -23.55
N ILE A 291 -31.85 21.33 -22.86
CA ILE A 291 -33.19 20.84 -23.16
C ILE A 291 -33.56 21.46 -24.51
N SER A 292 -33.42 20.70 -25.60
CA SER A 292 -34.03 21.04 -26.87
C SER A 292 -35.52 20.73 -26.77
N THR A 293 -36.33 21.73 -26.45
CA THR A 293 -37.76 21.72 -26.77
C THR A 293 -37.91 21.93 -28.27
N SER A 294 -38.02 20.86 -29.06
CA SER A 294 -38.66 20.94 -30.37
C SER A 294 -40.13 20.57 -30.18
N GLY A 295 -40.95 21.59 -29.98
CA GLY A 295 -42.40 21.48 -30.09
C GLY A 295 -42.80 21.15 -31.52
N GLY A 296 -43.76 20.24 -31.64
CA GLY A 296 -44.51 20.07 -32.87
C GLY A 296 -45.56 21.18 -32.98
N THR A 297 -45.63 21.76 -34.18
CA THR A 297 -46.85 22.06 -34.96
C THR A 297 -46.39 22.26 -36.39
#